data_AF-A0A6P3FJ82-F1
#
_entry.id   AF-A0A6P3FJ82-F1
#
_cell.length_a   1.000
_cell.length_b   1.000
_cell.length_c   1.000
_cell.angle_alpha   90.00
_cell.angle_beta   90.00
_cell.angle_gamma   90.00
#
_symmetry.space_group_name_H-M   'P 1'
#
loop_
_entity.id
_entity.type
_entity.pdbx_description
1 polymer ?
#
loop_
_entity_poly.entity_id
_entity_poly.type
_entity_poly.pdbx_seq_one_letter_code
_entity_poly.pdbx_strand_id
1 'polypeptide(L)'
;MGTEGPKLPLPPREKRGHNRWHWTTVEGVVKVALTFTGILGELFYPPGVNRTRLVDWEAPQRPFLFKESWQHITMYSFFMLSGVVDIVSQRHLARQNERLEQAAEALAFYMVVLLMATHIENRGSVEVRVHQLFMLPTFLVALVLSIEVWVPSQPTLWVLKTWMGLVLSSWLLQLCVVLYTPPSGQHWRGDSTEDMAFLTTFFCWHLGLMALLLAAVYGLCSLWLRHCSSGVGSLGPRYKMCPTESSNEELQRLQEEEEELQNGGV
;
A
#
# COMPACT_ATOMS: atom_id res chain seq x y z
N MET A 1 5.91 -53.52 -15.47
CA MET A 1 6.76 -52.99 -14.38
C MET A 1 7.26 -51.63 -14.82
N GLY A 2 6.62 -50.56 -14.34
CA GLY A 2 6.90 -49.19 -14.75
C GLY A 2 8.08 -48.63 -13.96
N THR A 3 9.06 -48.07 -14.66
CA THR A 3 10.24 -47.42 -14.11
C THR A 3 9.89 -45.99 -13.67
N GLU A 4 9.81 -45.76 -12.36
CA GLU A 4 9.71 -44.40 -11.80
C GLU A 4 11.06 -43.71 -11.91
N GLY A 5 11.14 -42.64 -12.71
CA GLY A 5 12.32 -41.78 -12.80
C GLY A 5 12.56 -40.97 -11.53
N PRO A 6 13.81 -40.53 -11.26
CA PRO A 6 14.16 -39.83 -10.03
C PRO A 6 13.44 -38.48 -9.92
N LYS A 7 12.70 -38.30 -8.82
CA LYS A 7 12.05 -37.04 -8.45
C LYS A 7 13.12 -35.98 -8.17
N LEU A 8 13.21 -34.96 -9.04
CA LEU A 8 14.04 -33.78 -8.80
C LEU A 8 13.60 -33.09 -7.49
N PRO A 9 14.53 -32.73 -6.59
CA PRO A 9 14.19 -31.96 -5.40
C PRO A 9 13.81 -30.53 -5.81
N LEU A 10 12.56 -30.14 -5.53
CA LEU A 10 12.09 -28.77 -5.68
C LEU A 10 12.82 -27.85 -4.69
N PRO A 11 13.21 -26.63 -5.10
CA PRO A 11 13.91 -25.70 -4.22
C PRO A 11 13.01 -25.19 -3.08
N PRO A 12 13.56 -24.89 -1.89
CA PRO A 12 12.77 -24.48 -0.73
C PRO A 12 12.19 -23.07 -0.94
N ARG A 13 10.90 -23.01 -1.25
CA ARG A 13 10.11 -21.79 -1.48
C ARG A 13 9.58 -21.17 -0.18
N GLU A 14 10.36 -21.15 0.89
CA GLU A 14 9.79 -20.84 2.23
C GLU A 14 10.25 -19.50 2.81
N LYS A 15 11.47 -19.03 2.52
CA LYS A 15 12.02 -17.86 3.24
C LYS A 15 11.63 -16.48 2.67
N ARG A 16 11.16 -16.40 1.41
CA ARG A 16 10.76 -15.11 0.79
C ARG A 16 9.30 -14.72 1.11
N GLY A 17 8.45 -15.67 1.53
CA GLY A 17 7.04 -15.42 1.87
C GLY A 17 6.85 -14.81 3.25
N HIS A 18 7.57 -15.30 4.26
CA HIS A 18 7.31 -14.96 5.66
C HIS A 18 7.45 -13.46 6.00
N ASN A 19 8.44 -12.78 5.42
CA ASN A 19 8.66 -11.36 5.68
C ASN A 19 7.54 -10.49 5.08
N ARG A 20 7.11 -10.79 3.84
CA ARG A 20 5.99 -10.07 3.19
C ARG A 20 4.70 -10.17 3.99
N TRP A 21 4.41 -11.36 4.54
CA TRP A 21 3.20 -11.61 5.33
C TRP A 21 3.14 -10.79 6.62
N HIS A 22 4.28 -10.62 7.30
CA HIS A 22 4.33 -9.81 8.51
C HIS A 22 4.05 -8.33 8.23
N TRP A 23 4.66 -7.76 7.17
CA TRP A 23 4.46 -6.36 6.79
C TRP A 23 3.02 -6.05 6.38
N THR A 24 2.40 -6.92 5.58
CA THR A 24 1.01 -6.72 5.14
C THR A 24 0.00 -6.92 6.27
N THR A 25 0.30 -7.76 7.28
CA THR A 25 -0.56 -7.87 8.46
C THR A 25 -0.45 -6.62 9.35
N VAL A 26 0.75 -6.07 9.50
CA VAL A 26 0.97 -4.81 10.23
C VAL A 26 0.21 -3.67 9.58
N GLU A 27 0.20 -3.58 8.24
CA GLU A 27 -0.57 -2.57 7.51
C GLU A 27 -2.07 -2.62 7.85
N GLY A 28 -2.68 -3.80 7.77
CA GLY A 28 -4.10 -3.98 8.11
C GLY A 28 -4.41 -3.61 9.57
N VAL A 29 -3.55 -4.00 10.51
CA VAL A 29 -3.69 -3.63 11.93
C VAL A 29 -3.59 -2.12 12.14
N VAL A 30 -2.65 -1.45 11.46
CA VAL A 30 -2.49 0.01 11.53
C VAL A 30 -3.71 0.72 10.95
N LYS A 31 -4.24 0.26 9.80
CA LYS A 31 -5.49 0.78 9.22
C LYS A 31 -6.64 0.71 10.21
N VAL A 32 -6.86 -0.45 10.84
CA VAL A 32 -7.93 -0.63 11.83
C VAL A 32 -7.72 0.24 13.07
N ALA A 33 -6.52 0.27 13.64
CA ALA A 33 -6.25 1.04 14.86
C ALA A 33 -6.41 2.55 14.65
N LEU A 34 -5.89 3.10 13.54
CA LEU A 34 -5.99 4.52 13.23
C LEU A 34 -7.44 4.95 12.95
N THR A 35 -8.17 4.17 12.15
CA THR A 35 -9.56 4.48 11.81
C THR A 35 -10.48 4.34 13.02
N PHE A 36 -10.28 3.32 13.86
CA PHE A 36 -11.02 3.19 15.12
C PHE A 36 -10.77 4.38 16.05
N THR A 37 -9.51 4.82 16.18
CA THR A 37 -9.16 6.01 16.95
C THR A 37 -9.84 7.26 16.39
N GLY A 38 -9.87 7.42 15.05
CA GLY A 38 -10.59 8.51 14.38
C GLY A 38 -12.09 8.51 14.67
N ILE A 39 -12.75 7.34 14.63
CA ILE A 39 -14.17 7.19 14.96
C ILE A 39 -14.45 7.62 16.42
N LEU A 40 -13.61 7.17 17.36
CA LEU A 40 -13.75 7.58 18.76
C LEU A 40 -13.53 9.09 18.94
N GLY A 41 -12.56 9.66 18.23
CA GLY A 41 -12.32 11.10 18.21
C GLY A 41 -13.55 11.89 17.74
N GLU A 42 -14.16 11.49 16.63
CA GLU A 42 -15.35 12.16 16.10
C GLU A 42 -16.57 12.06 17.02
N LEU A 43 -16.75 10.92 17.68
CA LEU A 43 -17.89 10.69 18.57
C LEU A 43 -17.76 11.42 19.92
N PHE A 44 -16.54 11.50 20.48
CA PHE A 44 -16.33 11.87 21.89
C PHE A 44 -15.39 13.06 22.13
N TYR A 45 -14.76 13.64 21.09
CA TYR A 45 -13.89 14.81 21.23
C TYR A 45 -14.54 16.11 20.72
N PRO A 46 -14.50 17.23 21.47
CA PRO A 46 -13.86 17.41 22.78
C PRO A 46 -14.60 16.67 23.92
N PRO A 47 -13.89 16.29 25.00
CA PRO A 47 -14.46 15.50 26.09
C PRO A 47 -15.73 16.14 26.66
N GLY A 48 -16.81 15.36 26.73
CA GLY A 48 -18.13 15.81 27.20
C GLY A 48 -19.16 16.04 26.09
N VAL A 49 -18.73 16.05 24.82
CA VAL A 49 -19.65 16.02 23.66
C VAL A 49 -19.93 14.56 23.30
N ASN A 50 -21.19 14.24 23.00
CA ASN A 50 -21.59 12.92 22.53
C ASN A 50 -22.32 13.06 21.19
N ARG A 51 -21.63 12.79 20.07
CA ARG A 51 -22.19 12.90 18.71
C ARG A 51 -22.81 11.60 18.20
N THR A 52 -23.22 10.70 19.09
CA THR A 52 -23.85 9.40 18.72
C THR A 52 -25.27 9.55 18.17
N ARG A 53 -25.94 10.69 18.39
CA ARG A 53 -27.27 10.95 17.84
C ARG A 53 -27.18 11.36 16.37
N LEU A 54 -27.79 10.56 15.49
CA LEU A 54 -27.88 10.83 14.05
C LEU A 54 -29.02 11.79 13.71
N VAL A 55 -30.17 11.64 14.37
CA VAL A 55 -31.39 12.41 14.13
C VAL A 55 -31.86 13.00 15.43
N ASP A 56 -32.28 14.26 15.39
CA ASP A 56 -32.99 14.86 16.51
C ASP A 56 -34.45 14.40 16.50
N TRP A 57 -34.77 13.38 17.29
CA TRP A 57 -36.13 12.85 17.40
C TRP A 57 -37.08 13.78 18.17
N GLU A 58 -36.55 14.77 18.89
CA GLU A 58 -37.32 15.70 19.72
C GLU A 58 -37.82 16.90 18.89
N ALA A 59 -37.10 17.25 17.83
CA ALA A 59 -37.50 18.32 16.91
C ALA A 59 -38.61 17.87 15.92
N PRO A 60 -39.61 18.73 15.62
CA PRO A 60 -40.71 18.40 14.70
C PRO A 60 -40.25 18.01 13.29
N GLN A 61 -39.17 18.63 12.81
CA GLN A 61 -38.60 18.43 11.47
C GLN A 61 -37.61 17.26 11.40
N ARG A 62 -37.23 16.68 12.55
CA ARG A 62 -36.26 15.59 12.68
C ARG A 62 -35.00 15.75 11.81
N PRO A 63 -34.27 16.88 11.96
CA PRO A 63 -33.07 17.11 11.18
C PRO A 63 -31.97 16.09 11.51
N PHE A 64 -31.13 15.80 10.52
CA PHE A 64 -29.88 15.09 10.72
C PHE A 64 -28.88 15.99 11.44
N LEU A 65 -28.29 15.48 12.51
CA LEU A 65 -27.30 16.19 13.31
C LEU A 65 -25.88 15.81 12.88
N PHE A 66 -24.92 16.69 13.15
CA PHE A 66 -23.48 16.40 13.01
C PHE A 66 -23.06 15.80 11.66
N LYS A 67 -23.60 16.33 10.54
CA LYS A 67 -23.31 15.88 9.16
C LYS A 67 -21.83 15.54 8.95
N GLU A 68 -20.94 16.47 9.31
CA GLU A 68 -19.49 16.35 9.13
C GLU A 68 -18.89 15.14 9.88
N SER A 69 -19.22 15.00 11.17
CA SER A 69 -18.74 13.88 11.97
C SER A 69 -19.24 12.54 11.43
N TRP A 70 -20.49 12.46 10.97
CA TRP A 70 -21.02 11.24 10.35
C TRP A 70 -20.37 10.92 9.00
N GLN A 71 -20.02 11.93 8.20
CA GLN A 71 -19.24 11.74 6.99
C GLN A 71 -17.84 11.20 7.30
N HIS A 72 -17.15 11.76 8.31
CA HIS A 72 -15.84 11.25 8.75
C HIS A 72 -15.92 9.83 9.33
N ILE A 73 -16.92 9.54 10.17
CA ILE A 73 -17.15 8.18 10.70
C ILE A 73 -17.37 7.19 9.56
N THR A 74 -18.16 7.57 8.55
CA THR A 74 -18.40 6.74 7.36
C THR A 74 -17.09 6.49 6.61
N MET A 75 -16.31 7.53 6.33
CA MET A 75 -14.99 7.42 5.71
C MET A 75 -14.08 6.46 6.48
N TYR A 76 -13.91 6.67 7.80
CA TYR A 76 -13.08 5.81 8.65
C TYR A 76 -13.58 4.36 8.65
N SER A 77 -14.90 4.14 8.64
CA SER A 77 -15.48 2.80 8.62
C SER A 77 -15.11 2.01 7.36
N PHE A 78 -15.06 2.64 6.19
CA PHE A 78 -14.64 1.97 4.95
C PHE A 78 -13.14 1.65 4.94
N PHE A 79 -12.28 2.54 5.46
CA PHE A 79 -10.85 2.22 5.62
C PHE A 79 -10.62 1.15 6.70
N MET A 80 -11.42 1.14 7.77
CA MET A 80 -11.40 0.08 8.79
C MET A 80 -11.77 -1.26 8.16
N LEU A 81 -12.82 -1.29 7.34
CA LEU A 81 -13.23 -2.48 6.59
C LEU A 81 -12.11 -2.97 5.66
N SER A 82 -11.44 -2.08 4.93
CA SER A 82 -10.26 -2.42 4.13
C SER A 82 -9.16 -3.06 4.98
N GLY A 83 -8.83 -2.50 6.15
CA GLY A 83 -7.86 -3.11 7.06
C GLY A 83 -8.28 -4.48 7.60
N VAL A 84 -9.57 -4.69 7.88
CA VAL A 84 -10.11 -6.01 8.26
C VAL A 84 -9.97 -7.01 7.12
N VAL A 85 -10.28 -6.60 5.88
CA VAL A 85 -10.11 -7.44 4.70
C VAL A 85 -8.65 -7.84 4.52
N ASP A 86 -7.70 -6.92 4.72
CA ASP A 86 -6.26 -7.19 4.66
C ASP A 86 -5.86 -8.28 5.69
N ILE A 87 -6.35 -8.17 6.93
CA ILE A 87 -6.07 -9.15 7.99
C ILE A 87 -6.70 -10.50 7.66
N VAL A 88 -7.98 -10.53 7.25
CA VAL A 88 -8.73 -11.76 6.99
C VAL A 88 -8.16 -12.52 5.80
N SER A 89 -7.82 -11.81 4.72
CA SER A 89 -7.20 -12.36 3.51
C SER A 89 -5.89 -13.10 3.83
N GLN A 90 -5.12 -12.61 4.80
CA GLN A 90 -3.82 -13.20 5.18
C GLN A 90 -3.93 -14.29 6.26
N ARG A 91 -4.86 -14.14 7.21
CA ARG A 91 -4.98 -15.03 8.38
C ARG A 91 -5.89 -16.23 8.13
N HIS A 92 -6.99 -16.04 7.41
CA HIS A 92 -8.07 -17.01 7.32
C HIS A 92 -8.18 -17.66 5.94
N LEU A 93 -7.58 -17.07 4.91
CA LEU A 93 -7.58 -17.65 3.57
C LEU A 93 -6.33 -18.51 3.34
N ALA A 94 -6.51 -19.69 2.75
CA ALA A 94 -5.41 -20.62 2.45
C ALA A 94 -4.32 -19.99 1.55
N ARG A 95 -4.68 -18.93 0.81
CA ARG A 95 -3.79 -18.12 0.00
C ARG A 95 -4.26 -16.67 0.04
N GLN A 96 -3.33 -15.73 0.23
CA GLN A 96 -3.59 -14.29 0.17
C GLN A 96 -4.34 -13.92 -1.12
N ASN A 97 -5.43 -13.17 -0.98
CA ASN A 97 -6.22 -12.66 -2.10
C ASN A 97 -5.96 -11.16 -2.30
N GLU A 98 -4.83 -10.85 -2.93
CA GLU A 98 -4.39 -9.48 -3.23
C GLU A 98 -5.46 -8.66 -3.99
N ARG A 99 -6.29 -9.32 -4.81
CA ARG A 99 -7.37 -8.65 -5.57
C ARG A 99 -8.49 -8.16 -4.66
N LEU A 100 -8.83 -8.92 -3.62
CA LEU A 100 -9.85 -8.53 -2.66
C LEU A 100 -9.36 -7.37 -1.79
N GLU A 101 -8.09 -7.42 -1.36
CA GLU A 101 -7.41 -6.35 -0.62
C GLU A 101 -7.44 -5.04 -1.43
N GLN A 102 -6.99 -5.08 -2.69
CA GLN A 102 -7.01 -3.94 -3.62
C GLN A 102 -8.42 -3.42 -3.90
N ALA A 103 -9.41 -4.30 -4.06
CA ALA A 103 -10.79 -3.89 -4.31
C ALA A 103 -11.42 -3.21 -3.09
N ALA A 104 -11.15 -3.71 -1.88
CA ALA A 104 -11.63 -3.10 -0.65
C ALA A 104 -10.98 -1.72 -0.41
N GLU A 105 -9.69 -1.59 -0.71
CA GLU A 105 -8.98 -0.31 -0.62
C GLU A 105 -9.49 0.69 -1.67
N ALA A 106 -9.70 0.25 -2.92
CA ALA A 106 -10.28 1.08 -3.97
C ALA A 106 -11.67 1.61 -3.58
N LEU A 107 -12.51 0.74 -3.00
CA LEU A 107 -13.83 1.12 -2.50
C LEU A 107 -13.73 2.21 -1.42
N ALA A 108 -12.78 2.09 -0.49
CA ALA A 108 -12.58 3.12 0.53
C ALA A 108 -12.24 4.49 -0.10
N PHE A 109 -11.34 4.54 -1.09
CA PHE A 109 -11.04 5.79 -1.80
C PHE A 109 -12.22 6.34 -2.63
N TYR A 110 -13.03 5.47 -3.27
CA TYR A 110 -14.25 5.93 -3.93
C TYR A 110 -15.24 6.56 -2.95
N MET A 111 -15.40 5.97 -1.76
CA MET A 111 -16.23 6.55 -0.71
C MET A 111 -15.71 7.90 -0.23
N VAL A 112 -14.39 8.09 -0.12
CA VAL A 112 -13.80 9.41 0.17
C VAL A 112 -14.22 10.45 -0.86
N VAL A 113 -14.09 10.14 -2.16
CA VAL A 113 -14.45 11.07 -3.24
C VAL A 113 -15.95 11.41 -3.18
N LEU A 114 -16.80 10.39 -2.98
CA LEU A 114 -18.25 10.58 -2.89
C LEU A 114 -18.65 11.44 -1.69
N LEU A 115 -18.08 11.16 -0.52
CA LEU A 115 -18.34 11.94 0.70
C LEU A 115 -17.83 13.38 0.52
N MET A 116 -16.66 13.57 -0.09
CA MET A 116 -16.08 14.88 -0.33
C MET A 116 -16.95 15.78 -1.20
N ALA A 117 -17.62 15.21 -2.22
CA ALA A 117 -18.53 15.97 -3.08
C ALA A 117 -19.66 16.67 -2.31
N THR A 118 -20.17 16.02 -1.24
CA THR A 118 -21.20 16.61 -0.36
C THR A 118 -20.62 17.36 0.83
N HIS A 119 -19.37 17.12 1.21
CA HIS A 119 -18.65 17.81 2.29
C HIS A 119 -18.31 19.26 1.92
N ILE A 120 -17.96 19.51 0.65
CA ILE A 120 -17.61 20.86 0.16
C ILE A 120 -18.83 21.78 -0.04
N GLU A 121 -20.05 21.24 0.00
CA GLU A 121 -21.27 22.05 -0.13
C GLU A 121 -21.36 23.08 1.00
N ASN A 122 -21.65 24.33 0.65
CA ASN A 122 -21.77 25.46 1.58
C ASN A 122 -20.47 25.84 2.32
N ARG A 123 -19.31 25.42 1.82
CA ARG A 123 -17.99 25.85 2.34
C ARG A 123 -17.48 27.12 1.67
N GLY A 124 -16.52 27.78 2.32
CA GLY A 124 -15.87 28.97 1.74
C GLY A 124 -15.06 28.64 0.49
N SER A 125 -14.89 29.60 -0.42
CA SER A 125 -14.22 29.39 -1.72
C SER A 125 -12.84 28.73 -1.63
N VAL A 126 -12.05 29.10 -0.61
CA VAL A 126 -10.70 28.53 -0.37
C VAL A 126 -10.83 27.06 0.02
N GLU A 127 -11.70 26.77 0.98
CA GLU A 127 -11.98 25.41 1.49
C GLU A 127 -12.48 24.51 0.36
N VAL A 128 -13.41 24.99 -0.47
CA VAL A 128 -13.87 24.27 -1.66
C VAL A 128 -12.70 23.97 -2.60
N ARG A 129 -11.84 24.96 -2.90
CA ARG A 129 -10.73 24.79 -3.83
C ARG A 129 -9.71 23.76 -3.35
N VAL A 130 -9.29 23.84 -2.10
CA VAL A 130 -8.29 22.90 -1.55
C VAL A 130 -8.81 21.46 -1.52
N HIS A 131 -10.10 21.27 -1.20
CA HIS A 131 -10.75 19.96 -1.21
C HIS A 131 -10.97 19.42 -2.63
N GLN A 132 -11.28 20.29 -3.61
CA GLN A 132 -11.32 19.89 -5.02
C GLN A 132 -9.96 19.37 -5.51
N LEU A 133 -8.88 20.04 -5.14
CA LEU A 133 -7.52 19.61 -5.46
C LEU A 133 -7.14 18.30 -4.76
N PHE A 134 -7.74 17.99 -3.60
CA PHE A 134 -7.59 16.70 -2.91
C PHE A 134 -8.40 15.57 -3.57
N MET A 135 -9.59 15.85 -4.10
CA MET A 135 -10.43 14.83 -4.77
C MET A 135 -9.73 14.22 -5.98
N LEU A 136 -8.98 15.01 -6.75
CA LEU A 136 -8.31 14.56 -7.97
C LEU A 136 -7.31 13.40 -7.73
N PRO A 137 -6.27 13.54 -6.88
CA PRO A 137 -5.35 12.45 -6.58
C PRO A 137 -6.05 11.28 -5.88
N THR A 138 -7.06 11.54 -5.03
CA THR A 138 -7.87 10.49 -4.39
C THR A 138 -8.55 9.59 -5.42
N PHE A 139 -9.22 10.21 -6.40
CA PHE A 139 -9.89 9.50 -7.49
C PHE A 139 -8.89 8.73 -8.36
N LEU A 140 -7.74 9.32 -8.66
CA LEU A 140 -6.69 8.64 -9.44
C LEU A 140 -6.11 7.42 -8.70
N VAL A 141 -5.92 7.49 -7.38
CA VAL A 141 -5.52 6.33 -6.57
C VAL A 141 -6.58 5.23 -6.63
N ALA A 142 -7.86 5.58 -6.44
CA ALA A 142 -8.98 4.63 -6.54
C ALA A 142 -9.04 3.95 -7.92
N LEU A 143 -8.84 4.72 -8.99
CA LEU A 143 -8.83 4.23 -10.36
C LEU A 143 -7.66 3.27 -10.59
N VAL A 144 -6.45 3.62 -10.16
CA VAL A 144 -5.27 2.75 -10.31
C VAL A 144 -5.45 1.44 -9.55
N LEU A 145 -5.92 1.49 -8.30
CA LEU A 145 -6.24 0.27 -7.54
C LEU A 145 -7.27 -0.60 -8.25
N SER A 146 -8.31 0.01 -8.84
CA SER A 146 -9.31 -0.72 -9.60
C SER A 146 -8.74 -1.37 -10.86
N ILE A 147 -7.84 -0.69 -11.58
CA ILE A 147 -7.15 -1.26 -12.74
C ILE A 147 -6.24 -2.42 -12.31
N GLU A 148 -5.54 -2.30 -11.18
CA GLU A 148 -4.66 -3.36 -10.64
C GLU A 148 -5.41 -4.66 -10.33
N VAL A 149 -6.70 -4.59 -9.93
CA VAL A 149 -7.54 -5.78 -9.70
C VAL A 149 -7.66 -6.64 -10.97
N TRP A 150 -7.79 -5.99 -12.13
CA TRP A 150 -7.94 -6.67 -13.43
C TRP A 150 -6.60 -6.98 -14.09
N VAL A 151 -5.65 -6.05 -14.03
CA VAL A 151 -4.34 -6.16 -14.68
C VAL A 151 -3.22 -6.00 -13.65
N PRO A 152 -2.99 -7.03 -12.80
CA PRO A 152 -1.96 -6.96 -11.77
C PRO A 152 -0.55 -6.97 -12.38
N SER A 153 0.43 -6.50 -11.61
CA SER A 153 1.87 -6.57 -11.92
C SER A 153 2.40 -5.64 -13.03
N GLN A 154 1.72 -4.53 -13.30
CA GLN A 154 2.27 -3.48 -14.18
C GLN A 154 3.08 -2.46 -13.37
N PRO A 155 4.40 -2.31 -13.60
CA PRO A 155 5.23 -1.41 -12.81
C PRO A 155 4.84 0.06 -12.98
N THR A 156 4.31 0.44 -14.15
CA THR A 156 3.83 1.81 -14.41
C THR A 156 2.67 2.19 -13.48
N LEU A 157 1.77 1.24 -13.18
CA LEU A 157 0.67 1.47 -12.25
C LEU A 157 1.19 1.67 -10.82
N TRP A 158 2.22 0.93 -10.42
CA TRP A 158 2.83 1.09 -9.10
C TRP A 158 3.46 2.47 -8.94
N VAL A 159 4.21 2.94 -9.94
CA VAL A 159 4.80 4.28 -9.93
C VAL A 159 3.72 5.36 -9.84
N LEU A 160 2.66 5.23 -10.64
CA LEU A 160 1.54 6.19 -10.62
C LEU A 160 0.81 6.17 -9.28
N LYS A 161 0.51 4.98 -8.73
CA LYS A 161 -0.12 4.81 -7.42
C LYS A 161 0.72 5.46 -6.32
N THR A 162 2.02 5.18 -6.28
CA THR A 162 2.93 5.76 -5.29
C THR A 162 3.04 7.28 -5.44
N TRP A 163 3.16 7.79 -6.67
CA TRP A 163 3.20 9.23 -6.90
C TRP A 163 1.92 9.93 -6.44
N MET A 164 0.75 9.42 -6.85
CA MET A 164 -0.53 9.98 -6.43
C MET A 164 -0.76 9.82 -4.94
N GLY A 165 -0.33 8.71 -4.33
CA GLY A 165 -0.39 8.50 -2.88
C GLY A 165 0.49 9.48 -2.09
N LEU A 166 1.68 9.82 -2.59
CA LEU A 166 2.55 10.85 -2.01
C LEU A 166 1.90 12.23 -2.09
N VAL A 167 1.38 12.60 -3.27
CA VAL A 167 0.63 13.85 -3.47
C VAL A 167 -0.57 13.91 -2.51
N LEU A 168 -1.38 12.85 -2.46
CA LEU A 168 -2.57 12.78 -1.64
C LEU A 168 -2.25 12.98 -0.15
N SER A 169 -1.27 12.24 0.36
CA SER A 169 -0.91 12.25 1.79
C SER A 169 -0.28 13.57 2.21
N SER A 170 0.62 14.12 1.39
CA SER A 170 1.28 15.39 1.72
C SER A 170 0.36 16.60 1.51
N TRP A 171 -0.54 16.56 0.52
CA TRP A 171 -1.58 17.58 0.36
C TRP A 171 -2.58 17.59 1.52
N LEU A 172 -2.93 16.42 2.08
CA LEU A 172 -3.75 16.34 3.30
C LEU A 172 -3.11 17.08 4.48
N LEU A 173 -1.80 16.96 4.66
CA LEU A 173 -1.08 17.71 5.70
C LEU A 173 -1.08 19.21 5.41
N GLN A 174 -0.91 19.61 4.14
CA GLN A 174 -0.96 21.02 3.73
C GLN A 174 -2.36 21.62 3.92
N LEU A 175 -3.42 20.86 3.64
CA LEU A 175 -4.81 21.20 3.93
C LEU A 175 -5.00 21.56 5.40
N CYS A 176 -4.49 20.74 6.32
CA CYS A 176 -4.57 21.02 7.75
C CYS A 176 -3.89 22.35 8.12
N VAL A 177 -2.71 22.63 7.55
CA VAL A 177 -1.98 23.87 7.79
C VAL A 177 -2.75 25.07 7.21
N VAL A 178 -3.21 24.99 5.97
CA VAL A 178 -3.91 26.10 5.29
C VAL A 178 -5.23 26.44 5.98
N LEU A 179 -5.99 25.44 6.45
CA LEU A 179 -7.31 25.65 7.03
C LEU A 179 -7.28 26.00 8.51
N TYR A 180 -6.37 25.42 9.30
CA TYR A 180 -6.41 25.53 10.76
C TYR A 180 -5.25 26.34 11.36
N THR A 181 -4.11 26.45 10.68
CA THR A 181 -2.92 27.13 11.22
C THR A 181 -2.12 27.81 10.11
N PRO A 182 -2.67 28.86 9.47
CA PRO A 182 -1.94 29.57 8.44
C PRO A 182 -0.64 30.15 9.04
N PRO A 183 0.55 29.92 8.42
CA PRO A 183 1.82 30.40 8.96
C PRO A 183 1.90 31.92 9.15
N SER A 184 1.12 32.67 8.37
CA SER A 184 1.00 34.13 8.46
C SER A 184 0.06 34.62 9.57
N GLY A 185 -0.69 33.71 10.22
CA GLY A 185 -1.76 34.03 11.18
C GLY A 185 -2.99 34.69 10.55
N GLN A 186 -2.96 35.00 9.26
CA GLN A 186 -4.09 35.58 8.52
C GLN A 186 -4.76 34.52 7.66
N HIS A 187 -6.09 34.46 7.74
CA HIS A 187 -6.88 33.57 6.91
C HIS A 187 -6.77 33.99 5.44
N TRP A 188 -6.70 33.00 4.55
CA TRP A 188 -6.74 33.24 3.11
C TRP A 188 -8.05 33.90 2.71
N ARG A 189 -7.98 34.95 1.88
CA ARG A 189 -9.16 35.67 1.41
C ARG A 189 -9.82 34.89 0.27
N GLY A 190 -11.05 34.46 0.49
CA GLY A 190 -11.82 33.67 -0.47
C GLY A 190 -12.42 34.44 -1.65
N ASP A 191 -12.31 35.77 -1.63
CA ASP A 191 -13.04 36.66 -2.54
C ASP A 191 -12.22 37.08 -3.77
N SER A 192 -10.90 36.85 -3.77
CA SER A 192 -10.06 37.18 -4.93
C SER A 192 -9.92 35.95 -5.83
N THR A 193 -10.21 36.13 -7.12
CA THR A 193 -10.01 35.09 -8.15
C THR A 193 -8.53 34.77 -8.35
N GLU A 194 -7.65 35.74 -8.10
CA GLU A 194 -6.20 35.61 -8.21
C GLU A 194 -5.63 34.66 -7.15
N ASP A 195 -6.02 34.79 -5.88
CA ASP A 195 -5.55 33.90 -4.80
C ASP A 195 -5.92 32.45 -5.11
N MET A 196 -7.15 32.21 -5.61
CA MET A 196 -7.60 30.88 -6.03
C MET A 196 -6.79 30.29 -7.19
N ALA A 197 -6.36 31.13 -8.13
CA ALA A 197 -5.52 30.71 -9.23
C ALA A 197 -4.13 30.30 -8.71
N PHE A 198 -3.53 31.10 -7.83
CA PHE A 198 -2.25 30.78 -7.19
C PHE A 198 -2.29 29.49 -6.39
N LEU A 199 -3.40 29.20 -5.69
CA LEU A 199 -3.57 27.93 -4.98
C LEU A 199 -3.46 26.71 -5.90
N THR A 200 -4.08 26.80 -7.07
CA THR A 200 -3.98 25.75 -8.10
C THR A 200 -2.56 25.68 -8.65
N THR A 201 -1.90 26.83 -8.85
CA THR A 201 -0.48 26.87 -9.26
C THR A 201 0.43 26.20 -8.22
N PHE A 202 0.25 26.45 -6.93
CA PHE A 202 1.01 25.79 -5.87
C PHE A 202 0.80 24.27 -5.87
N PHE A 203 -0.44 23.83 -6.11
CA PHE A 203 -0.73 22.41 -6.26
C PHE A 203 -0.01 21.80 -7.47
N CYS A 204 0.06 22.49 -8.61
CA CYS A 204 0.82 22.02 -9.77
C CYS A 204 2.32 21.89 -9.47
N TRP A 205 2.90 22.86 -8.77
CA TRP A 205 4.30 22.75 -8.30
C TRP A 205 4.48 21.59 -7.31
N HIS A 206 3.50 21.36 -6.45
CA HIS A 206 3.48 20.25 -5.51
C HIS A 206 3.48 18.89 -6.23
N LEU A 207 2.70 18.73 -7.31
CA LEU A 207 2.74 17.53 -8.16
C LEU A 207 4.15 17.27 -8.69
N GLY A 208 4.81 18.30 -9.22
CA GLY A 208 6.19 18.23 -9.71
C GLY A 208 7.18 17.87 -8.60
N LEU A 209 7.05 18.49 -7.43
CA LEU A 209 7.91 18.21 -6.27
C LEU A 209 7.79 16.75 -5.80
N MET A 210 6.57 16.21 -5.74
CA MET A 210 6.34 14.81 -5.36
C MET A 210 6.89 13.83 -6.40
N ALA A 211 6.85 14.19 -7.70
CA ALA A 211 7.46 13.38 -8.75
C ALA A 211 9.00 13.38 -8.62
N LEU A 212 9.60 14.55 -8.38
CA LEU A 212 11.05 14.67 -8.14
C LEU A 212 11.49 13.89 -6.90
N LEU A 213 10.72 13.96 -5.81
CA LEU A 213 10.98 13.19 -4.60
C LEU A 213 10.96 11.69 -4.88
N LEU A 214 9.93 11.21 -5.59
CA LEU A 214 9.83 9.80 -5.98
C LEU A 214 11.01 9.37 -6.85
N ALA A 215 11.39 10.19 -7.84
CA ALA A 215 12.55 9.93 -8.70
C ALA A 215 13.87 9.92 -7.91
N ALA A 216 14.04 10.84 -6.96
CA ALA A 216 15.20 10.89 -6.09
C ALA A 216 15.32 9.64 -5.21
N VAL A 217 14.22 9.21 -4.56
CA VAL A 217 14.20 7.98 -3.75
C VAL A 217 14.51 6.76 -4.61
N TYR A 218 13.88 6.64 -5.77
CA TYR A 218 14.13 5.54 -6.70
C TYR A 218 15.60 5.53 -7.18
N GLY A 219 16.14 6.69 -7.53
CA GLY A 219 17.54 6.86 -7.94
C GLY A 219 18.53 6.48 -6.84
N LEU A 220 18.31 6.96 -5.62
CA LEU A 220 19.13 6.63 -4.46
C LEU A 220 19.10 5.13 -4.13
N CYS A 221 17.92 4.51 -4.14
CA CYS A 221 17.78 3.07 -3.96
C CYS A 221 18.52 2.29 -5.06
N SER A 222 18.41 2.71 -6.32
CA SER A 222 19.12 2.06 -7.43
C SER A 222 20.64 2.17 -7.29
N LEU A 223 21.15 3.36 -6.94
CA LEU A 223 22.57 3.61 -6.70
C LEU A 223 23.08 2.78 -5.52
N TRP A 224 22.33 2.75 -4.42
CA TRP A 224 22.66 1.94 -3.24
C TRP A 224 22.72 0.46 -3.58
N LEU A 225 21.71 -0.07 -4.28
CA LEU A 225 21.69 -1.47 -4.71
C LEU A 225 22.85 -1.81 -5.65
N ARG A 226 23.21 -0.92 -6.58
CA ARG A 226 24.38 -1.08 -7.46
C ARG A 226 25.67 -1.07 -6.64
N HIS A 227 25.81 -0.17 -5.68
CA HIS A 227 26.99 -0.04 -4.84
C HIS A 227 27.17 -1.24 -3.90
N CYS A 228 26.11 -1.68 -3.21
CA CYS A 228 26.13 -2.88 -2.37
C CYS A 228 26.35 -4.16 -3.17
N SER A 229 25.79 -4.29 -4.38
CA SER A 229 26.04 -5.43 -5.25
C SER A 229 27.49 -5.48 -5.74
N SER A 230 28.10 -4.32 -5.99
CA SER A 230 29.52 -4.21 -6.30
C SER A 230 30.41 -4.61 -5.11
N GLY A 231 29.95 -4.40 -3.88
CA GLY A 231 30.65 -4.82 -2.65
C GLY A 231 30.55 -6.32 -2.35
N VAL A 232 29.46 -6.98 -2.78
CA VAL A 232 29.24 -8.44 -2.59
C VAL A 232 29.91 -9.28 -3.68
N GLY A 233 30.34 -8.67 -4.80
CA GLY A 233 31.10 -9.32 -5.86
C GLY A 233 32.50 -9.85 -5.47
N SER A 234 32.97 -9.62 -4.24
CA SER A 234 34.27 -10.10 -3.75
C SER A 234 34.19 -11.28 -2.76
N LEU A 235 33.00 -11.76 -2.38
CA LEU A 235 32.83 -12.87 -1.43
C LEU A 235 31.69 -13.82 -1.87
N GLY A 236 31.70 -14.21 -3.14
CA GLY A 236 31.01 -15.44 -3.58
C GLY A 236 31.89 -16.65 -3.28
N PRO A 237 31.37 -17.74 -2.67
CA PRO A 237 32.17 -18.91 -2.34
C PRO A 237 32.79 -19.46 -3.63
N ARG A 238 34.13 -19.52 -3.66
CA ARG A 238 34.86 -20.29 -4.64
C ARG A 238 34.34 -21.73 -4.47
N TYR A 239 33.47 -22.18 -5.37
CA TYR A 239 33.20 -23.60 -5.52
C TYR A 239 34.55 -24.23 -5.87
N LYS A 240 35.26 -24.73 -4.85
CA LYS A 240 36.30 -25.73 -5.07
C LYS A 240 35.55 -26.89 -5.68
N MET A 241 35.77 -27.14 -6.97
CA MET A 241 35.59 -28.48 -7.51
C MET A 241 36.28 -29.43 -6.53
N CYS A 242 35.51 -30.32 -5.89
CA CYS A 242 36.11 -31.44 -5.19
C CYS A 242 37.04 -32.13 -6.20
N PRO A 243 38.28 -32.50 -5.81
CA PRO A 243 39.08 -33.33 -6.67
C PRO A 243 38.28 -34.61 -6.95
N THR A 244 38.02 -34.85 -8.23
CA THR A 244 37.39 -36.09 -8.72
C THR A 244 38.39 -37.24 -8.56
N GLU A 245 38.67 -37.65 -7.33
CA GLU A 245 39.46 -38.87 -7.07
C GLU A 245 38.57 -40.04 -6.66
N SER A 246 37.49 -39.79 -5.91
CA SER A 246 36.58 -40.86 -5.46
C SER A 246 35.77 -41.53 -6.60
N SER A 247 35.55 -40.84 -7.72
CA SER A 247 34.76 -41.40 -8.82
C SER A 247 35.53 -42.43 -9.65
N ASN A 248 36.86 -42.38 -9.68
CA ASN A 248 37.66 -43.35 -10.45
C ASN A 248 37.90 -44.64 -9.67
N GLU A 249 38.07 -44.56 -8.34
CA GLU A 249 38.23 -45.74 -7.49
C GLU A 249 36.95 -46.56 -7.39
N GLU A 250 35.79 -45.90 -7.28
CA GLU A 250 34.48 -46.58 -7.31
C GLU A 250 34.20 -47.22 -8.68
N LEU A 251 34.57 -46.55 -9.77
CA LEU A 251 34.40 -47.10 -11.13
C LEU A 251 35.32 -48.30 -11.39
N GLN A 252 36.55 -48.25 -10.87
CA GLN A 252 37.48 -49.39 -10.94
C GLN A 252 37.00 -50.58 -10.11
N ARG A 253 36.49 -50.35 -8.89
CA ARG A 253 35.88 -51.42 -8.08
C ARG A 253 34.69 -52.07 -8.77
N LEU A 254 33.84 -51.29 -9.43
CA LEU A 254 32.70 -51.82 -10.17
C LEU A 254 33.13 -52.61 -11.41
N GLN A 255 34.21 -52.20 -12.10
CA GLN A 255 34.77 -52.98 -13.21
C GLN A 255 35.45 -54.28 -12.74
N GLU A 256 36.14 -54.26 -11.60
CA GLU A 256 36.75 -55.46 -11.01
C GLU A 256 35.68 -56.45 -10.53
N GLU A 257 34.59 -55.98 -9.91
CA GLU A 257 33.44 -56.82 -9.55
C GLU A 257 32.71 -57.42 -10.77
N GLU A 258 32.63 -56.68 -11.89
CA GLU A 258 32.02 -57.15 -13.13
C GLU A 258 32.88 -58.23 -13.83
N GLU A 259 34.21 -58.10 -13.80
CA GLU A 259 35.13 -59.13 -14.33
C GLU A 259 35.15 -60.42 -13.48
N GLU A 260 35.08 -60.33 -12.15
CA GLU A 260 34.96 -61.53 -11.29
C GLU A 260 33.64 -62.28 -11.50
N LEU A 261 32.52 -61.56 -11.72
CA LEU A 261 31.23 -62.15 -12.05
C LEU A 261 31.22 -62.85 -13.42
N GLN A 262 32.05 -62.40 -14.36
CA GLN A 262 32.17 -62.99 -15.69
C GLN A 262 33.12 -64.20 -15.73
N ASN A 263 34.14 -64.24 -14.86
CA ASN A 263 35.08 -65.35 -14.76
C ASN A 263 34.67 -66.43 -13.73
N GLY A 264 33.76 -66.12 -12.81
CA GLY A 264 33.24 -67.05 -11.79
C GLY A 264 32.09 -67.95 -12.27
N GLY A 265 31.65 -67.82 -13.52
CA GLY A 265 30.59 -68.63 -14.11
C GLY A 265 31.09 -69.90 -14.78
N VAL A 266 31.42 -70.93 -13.99
CA VAL A 266 31.49 -72.35 -14.43
C VAL A 266 30.59 -73.18 -13.54
#